data_AF-A0A1B2DM28-F1
#
_entry.id   AF-A0A1B2DM28-F1
#
_cell.length_a   1.000
_cell.length_b   1.000
_cell.length_c   1.000
_cell.angle_alpha   90.00
_cell.angle_beta   90.00
_cell.angle_gamma   90.00
#
_symmetry.space_group_name_H-M   'P 1'
#
loop_
_entity.id
_entity.type
_entity.pdbx_description
1 polymer ?
#
loop_
_entity_poly.entity_id
_entity_poly.type
_entity_poly.pdbx_seq_one_letter_code
_entity_poly.pdbx_strand_id
1 'polypeptide(L)'
;MQLMKPYNGVTIDSENGLYVMKSDSTIRTMLNATEGFKFQKNAGTLSAPTWTDMLFYDVNTGNLFIDGVVNARDLKVNGASVLTGDGKFKSSSLETLYVGKNVFMAPEARISWTQVTEQPNAAQLGGVMTNSPKMTYIDANGVYTGTVSANQINAGKIRSQYIDVEDLKVNRIYREYNDSSGYLQLSEVGAAGQSFGDLELWFSNERWFRVYNGGGGKVYLDVHDTSFLESDGTTTTALGNWEFKGKVTGVTATFA
;
A
#
# COMPACT_ATOMS: atom_id res chain seq x y z
N MET A 1 -74.66 -39.10 30.97
CA MET A 1 -74.05 -37.83 30.55
C MET A 1 -74.53 -37.51 29.15
N GLN A 2 -75.27 -36.42 28.98
CA GLN A 2 -75.83 -36.00 27.70
C GLN A 2 -74.70 -35.37 26.86
N LEU A 3 -74.33 -35.99 25.74
CA LEU A 3 -73.34 -35.42 24.82
C LEU A 3 -73.93 -34.15 24.20
N MET A 4 -73.38 -33.02 24.65
CA MET A 4 -73.71 -31.68 24.21
C MET A 4 -73.41 -31.57 22.72
N LYS A 5 -74.39 -31.14 21.90
CA LYS A 5 -74.12 -30.76 20.50
C LYS A 5 -73.01 -29.70 20.51
N PRO A 6 -71.99 -29.81 19.64
CA PRO A 6 -70.85 -28.88 19.67
C PRO A 6 -71.34 -27.45 19.47
N TYR A 7 -71.10 -26.59 20.45
CA TYR A 7 -71.35 -25.15 20.33
C TYR A 7 -70.11 -24.52 19.71
N ASN A 8 -70.27 -23.81 18.59
CA ASN A 8 -69.16 -23.16 17.87
C ASN A 8 -67.97 -24.11 17.53
N GLY A 9 -68.27 -25.39 17.24
CA GLY A 9 -67.25 -26.38 16.88
C GLY A 9 -66.40 -26.91 18.03
N VAL A 10 -66.77 -26.61 19.28
CA VAL A 10 -66.10 -27.11 20.49
C VAL A 10 -66.67 -28.47 20.92
N THR A 11 -65.79 -29.43 21.17
CA THR A 11 -66.07 -30.77 21.69
C THR A 11 -65.12 -31.07 22.84
N ILE A 12 -65.60 -31.80 23.85
CA ILE A 12 -64.77 -32.39 24.90
C ILE A 12 -64.99 -33.90 24.85
N ASP A 13 -63.92 -34.66 24.60
CA ASP A 13 -63.98 -36.11 24.49
C ASP A 13 -62.73 -36.77 25.13
N SER A 14 -62.78 -38.09 25.27
CA SER A 14 -61.72 -38.87 25.92
C SER A 14 -60.46 -39.07 25.08
N GLU A 15 -60.53 -38.84 23.77
CA GLU A 15 -59.43 -39.08 22.83
C GLU A 15 -58.60 -37.80 22.63
N ASN A 16 -59.26 -36.69 22.34
CA ASN A 16 -58.66 -35.42 21.95
C ASN A 16 -58.67 -34.37 23.07
N GLY A 17 -59.35 -34.63 24.19
CA GLY A 17 -59.50 -33.69 25.30
C GLY A 17 -60.37 -32.51 24.89
N LEU A 18 -59.87 -31.28 25.01
CA LEU A 18 -60.53 -30.10 24.45
C LEU A 18 -60.21 -29.99 22.95
N TYR A 19 -61.21 -30.21 22.11
CA TYR A 19 -61.09 -30.21 20.66
C TYR A 19 -61.95 -29.09 20.07
N VAL A 20 -61.36 -28.23 19.24
CA VAL A 20 -62.09 -27.19 18.51
C VAL A 20 -61.75 -27.30 17.04
N MET A 21 -62.76 -27.48 16.19
CA MET A 21 -62.58 -27.52 14.74
C MET A 21 -63.48 -26.50 14.08
N LYS A 22 -62.90 -25.66 13.22
CA LYS A 22 -63.66 -24.72 12.41
C LYS A 22 -64.54 -25.50 11.43
N SER A 23 -65.75 -25.02 11.15
CA SER A 23 -66.76 -25.71 10.34
C SER A 23 -66.32 -26.03 8.91
N ASP A 24 -65.32 -25.30 8.39
CA ASP A 24 -64.73 -25.51 7.07
C ASP A 24 -63.50 -26.45 7.09
N SER A 25 -63.23 -27.08 8.24
CA SER A 25 -62.08 -27.96 8.46
C SER A 25 -60.73 -27.33 8.11
N THR A 26 -60.61 -25.99 8.11
CA THR A 26 -59.33 -25.32 7.77
C THR A 26 -58.37 -25.24 8.95
N ILE A 27 -58.90 -25.19 10.18
CA ILE A 27 -58.14 -25.07 11.42
C ILE A 27 -58.76 -25.96 12.48
N ARG A 28 -57.91 -26.60 13.28
CA ARG A 28 -58.31 -27.22 14.53
C ARG A 28 -57.34 -26.92 15.67
N THR A 29 -57.82 -27.06 16.89
CA THR A 29 -57.04 -26.94 18.13
C THR A 29 -57.33 -28.16 19.00
N MET A 30 -56.30 -28.73 19.61
CA MET A 30 -56.43 -29.85 20.53
C MET A 30 -55.64 -29.57 21.81
N LEU A 31 -56.23 -29.89 22.97
CA LEU A 31 -55.61 -29.84 24.29
C LEU A 31 -55.85 -31.16 25.03
N ASN A 32 -54.82 -31.98 25.19
CA ASN A 32 -54.91 -33.26 25.92
C ASN A 32 -53.59 -33.61 26.64
N ALA A 33 -53.65 -34.62 27.52
CA ALA A 33 -52.50 -35.03 28.34
C ALA A 33 -51.40 -35.75 27.53
N THR A 34 -51.75 -36.35 26.40
CA THR A 34 -50.83 -37.13 25.57
C THR A 34 -49.99 -36.24 24.66
N GLU A 35 -50.58 -35.18 24.13
CA GLU A 35 -50.00 -34.34 23.08
C GLU A 35 -49.86 -32.86 23.47
N GLY A 36 -50.24 -32.49 24.69
CA GLY A 36 -50.20 -31.11 25.17
C GLY A 36 -51.23 -30.23 24.46
N PHE A 37 -50.80 -29.07 23.96
CA PHE A 37 -51.62 -28.23 23.09
C PHE A 37 -51.06 -28.16 21.68
N LYS A 38 -51.95 -28.14 20.69
CA LYS A 38 -51.58 -27.86 19.31
C LYS A 38 -52.66 -27.11 18.54
N PHE A 39 -52.22 -26.21 17.68
CA PHE A 39 -53.02 -25.52 16.68
C PHE A 39 -52.55 -26.01 15.31
N GLN A 40 -53.49 -26.52 14.53
CA GLN A 40 -53.19 -27.19 13.27
C GLN A 40 -53.96 -26.54 12.13
N LYS A 41 -53.30 -26.45 10.98
CA LYS A 41 -53.91 -26.04 9.72
C LYS A 41 -54.12 -27.27 8.83
N ASN A 42 -55.24 -27.31 8.14
CA ASN A 42 -55.48 -28.33 7.13
C ASN A 42 -54.78 -27.93 5.82
N ALA A 43 -53.81 -28.74 5.40
CA ALA A 43 -53.13 -28.67 4.11
C ALA A 43 -53.79 -29.56 3.03
N GLY A 44 -54.77 -30.38 3.42
CA GLY A 44 -55.56 -31.23 2.55
C GLY A 44 -56.87 -30.58 2.10
N THR A 45 -57.85 -31.42 1.77
CA THR A 45 -59.19 -30.95 1.37
C THR A 45 -60.17 -31.05 2.55
N LEU A 46 -61.37 -30.48 2.39
CA LEU A 46 -62.46 -30.63 3.36
C LEU A 46 -62.82 -32.11 3.64
N SER A 47 -62.81 -32.94 2.60
CA SER A 47 -63.21 -34.35 2.67
C SER A 47 -62.06 -35.31 2.99
N ALA A 48 -60.82 -34.84 2.87
CA ALA A 48 -59.60 -35.59 3.20
C ALA A 48 -58.58 -34.62 3.83
N PRO A 49 -58.77 -34.28 5.12
CA PRO A 49 -57.92 -33.29 5.78
C PRO A 49 -56.54 -33.87 6.09
N THR A 50 -55.50 -33.07 5.83
CA THR A 50 -54.11 -33.35 6.21
C THR A 50 -53.67 -32.27 7.17
N TRP A 51 -53.41 -32.62 8.43
CA TRP A 51 -53.15 -31.64 9.47
C TRP A 51 -51.65 -31.37 9.63
N THR A 52 -51.28 -30.10 9.58
CA THR A 52 -49.92 -29.60 9.84
C THR A 52 -49.91 -28.81 11.14
N ASP A 53 -48.99 -29.14 12.04
CA ASP A 53 -48.79 -28.43 13.30
C ASP A 53 -48.20 -27.04 13.06
N MET A 54 -48.90 -26.00 13.51
CA MET A 54 -48.49 -24.59 13.33
C MET A 54 -47.98 -23.96 14.63
N LEU A 55 -48.60 -24.27 15.75
CA LEU A 55 -48.21 -23.82 17.08
C LEU A 55 -48.49 -24.94 18.07
N PHE A 56 -47.46 -25.51 18.67
CA PHE A 56 -47.64 -26.62 19.60
C PHE A 56 -46.52 -26.70 20.64
N TYR A 57 -46.87 -27.29 21.79
CA TYR A 57 -45.90 -27.69 22.79
C TYR A 57 -45.57 -29.17 22.62
N ASP A 58 -44.30 -29.48 22.39
CA ASP A 58 -43.84 -30.87 22.38
C ASP A 58 -43.58 -31.34 23.81
N VAL A 59 -44.44 -32.23 24.28
CA VAL A 59 -44.35 -32.80 25.63
C VAL A 59 -43.09 -33.62 25.88
N ASN A 60 -42.43 -34.12 24.84
CA ASN A 60 -41.23 -34.96 24.98
C ASN A 60 -39.97 -34.10 25.12
N THR A 61 -39.88 -33.00 24.38
CA THR A 61 -38.70 -32.12 24.39
C THR A 61 -38.87 -30.89 25.27
N GLY A 62 -40.09 -30.55 25.66
CA GLY A 62 -40.42 -29.34 26.41
C GLY A 62 -40.37 -28.05 25.59
N ASN A 63 -40.29 -28.16 24.27
CA ASN A 63 -40.13 -27.02 23.37
C ASN A 63 -41.48 -26.49 22.87
N LEU A 64 -41.55 -25.17 22.72
CA LEU A 64 -42.61 -24.51 21.98
C LEU A 64 -42.18 -24.38 20.51
N PHE A 65 -42.99 -24.92 19.62
CA PHE A 65 -42.80 -24.79 18.18
C PHE A 65 -43.80 -23.78 17.61
N ILE A 66 -43.31 -22.91 16.73
CA ILE A 66 -44.11 -21.95 15.97
C ILE A 66 -43.62 -22.02 14.53
N ASP A 67 -44.44 -22.58 13.64
CA ASP A 67 -44.18 -22.61 12.20
C ASP A 67 -44.84 -21.39 11.54
N GLY A 68 -44.13 -20.27 11.54
CA GLY A 68 -44.62 -19.02 10.96
C GLY A 68 -43.79 -17.80 11.35
N VAL A 69 -44.33 -16.61 11.04
CA VAL A 69 -43.71 -15.33 11.39
C VAL A 69 -44.17 -14.90 12.78
N VAL A 70 -43.21 -14.62 13.66
CA VAL A 70 -43.47 -14.09 15.01
C VAL A 70 -43.34 -12.57 14.99
N ASN A 71 -44.46 -11.86 15.13
CA ASN A 71 -44.48 -10.41 15.35
C ASN A 71 -44.51 -10.13 16.85
N ALA A 72 -43.34 -9.97 17.46
CA ALA A 72 -43.18 -9.69 18.88
C ALA A 72 -42.70 -8.26 19.11
N ARG A 73 -43.19 -7.62 20.19
CA ARG A 73 -42.68 -6.32 20.64
C ARG A 73 -41.21 -6.40 21.08
N ASP A 74 -40.83 -7.53 21.67
CA ASP A 74 -39.48 -7.80 22.15
C ASP A 74 -39.25 -9.32 22.16
N LEU A 75 -38.04 -9.74 21.83
CA LEU A 75 -37.60 -11.13 21.97
C LEU A 75 -36.63 -11.21 23.14
N LYS A 76 -36.97 -12.01 24.15
CA LYS A 76 -36.14 -12.20 25.34
C LYS A 76 -35.62 -13.62 25.42
N VAL A 77 -34.33 -13.77 25.67
CA VAL A 77 -33.69 -15.05 25.99
C VAL A 77 -33.17 -14.95 27.42
N ASN A 78 -33.54 -15.91 28.27
CA ASN A 78 -33.22 -15.90 29.71
C ASN A 78 -33.60 -14.59 30.42
N GLY A 79 -34.74 -13.99 30.04
CA GLY A 79 -35.24 -12.74 30.60
C GLY A 79 -34.58 -11.46 30.06
N ALA A 80 -33.52 -11.57 29.25
CA ALA A 80 -32.83 -10.43 28.65
C ALA A 80 -33.27 -10.22 27.19
N SER A 81 -33.58 -8.97 26.84
CA SER A 81 -33.92 -8.59 25.47
C SER A 81 -32.72 -8.72 24.54
N VAL A 82 -32.90 -9.40 23.41
CA VAL A 82 -31.88 -9.56 22.36
C VAL A 82 -31.91 -8.44 21.31
N LEU A 83 -32.92 -7.56 21.38
CA LEU A 83 -33.14 -6.47 20.42
C LEU A 83 -32.81 -5.11 21.03
N THR A 84 -32.15 -4.28 20.23
CA THR A 84 -31.94 -2.84 20.48
C THR A 84 -33.26 -2.06 20.31
N GLY A 85 -33.29 -0.80 20.74
CA GLY A 85 -34.49 0.05 20.62
C GLY A 85 -34.93 0.30 19.18
N ASP A 86 -34.03 0.17 18.20
CA ASP A 86 -34.30 0.26 16.76
C ASP A 86 -34.51 -1.10 16.08
N GLY A 87 -34.68 -2.18 16.87
CA GLY A 87 -35.04 -3.50 16.36
C GLY A 87 -33.88 -4.31 15.76
N LYS A 88 -32.63 -3.86 15.90
CA LYS A 88 -31.43 -4.65 15.57
C LYS A 88 -31.05 -5.59 16.70
N PHE A 89 -30.28 -6.63 16.42
CA PHE A 89 -29.70 -7.44 17.50
C PHE A 89 -28.68 -6.64 18.33
N LYS A 90 -28.71 -6.80 19.66
CA LYS A 90 -27.68 -6.21 20.54
C LYS A 90 -26.36 -6.94 20.35
N SER A 91 -25.25 -6.20 20.35
CA SER A 91 -23.91 -6.80 20.37
C SER A 91 -23.68 -7.68 21.59
N SER A 92 -24.25 -7.33 22.75
CA SER A 92 -24.18 -8.14 23.99
C SER A 92 -24.89 -9.48 23.90
N SER A 93 -25.78 -9.65 22.92
CA SER A 93 -26.48 -10.91 22.67
C SER A 93 -25.74 -11.80 21.67
N LEU A 94 -24.58 -11.34 21.18
CA LEU A 94 -23.67 -12.08 20.34
C LEU A 94 -22.37 -12.31 21.13
N GLU A 95 -21.73 -13.46 20.93
CA GLU A 95 -20.38 -13.71 21.45
C GLU A 95 -19.35 -13.01 20.54
N THR A 96 -18.50 -13.76 19.84
CA THR A 96 -17.57 -13.21 18.84
C THR A 96 -18.23 -13.21 17.46
N LEU A 97 -18.22 -12.06 16.80
CA LEU A 97 -18.69 -11.94 15.43
C LEU A 97 -17.63 -12.47 14.44
N TYR A 98 -17.75 -13.73 14.04
CA TYR A 98 -16.96 -14.28 12.95
C TYR A 98 -17.59 -13.96 11.59
N VAL A 99 -17.06 -12.93 10.93
CA VAL A 99 -17.45 -12.54 9.58
C VAL A 99 -17.06 -13.63 8.57
N GLY A 100 -17.95 -13.96 7.64
CA GLY A 100 -17.80 -15.07 6.68
C GLY A 100 -18.18 -16.46 7.22
N LYS A 101 -18.40 -16.59 8.54
CA LYS A 101 -19.01 -17.79 9.14
C LYS A 101 -20.43 -17.50 9.65
N ASN A 102 -20.54 -16.65 10.66
CA ASN A 102 -21.81 -16.33 11.32
C ASN A 102 -22.61 -15.27 10.56
N VAL A 103 -21.93 -14.41 9.79
CA VAL A 103 -22.53 -13.39 8.93
C VAL A 103 -21.89 -13.45 7.55
N PHE A 104 -22.72 -13.59 6.50
CA PHE A 104 -22.29 -13.50 5.11
C PHE A 104 -22.13 -12.03 4.68
N MET A 105 -20.96 -11.65 4.18
CA MET A 105 -20.73 -10.31 3.61
C MET A 105 -21.20 -10.28 2.15
N ALA A 106 -22.23 -9.50 1.86
CA ALA A 106 -22.58 -9.16 0.49
C ALA A 106 -21.49 -8.28 -0.16
N PRO A 107 -21.44 -8.15 -1.50
CA PRO A 107 -20.42 -7.35 -2.19
C PRO A 107 -20.33 -5.88 -1.73
N GLU A 108 -21.43 -5.32 -1.22
CA GLU A 108 -21.46 -3.94 -0.72
C GLU A 108 -21.16 -3.81 0.79
N ALA A 109 -20.85 -4.91 1.47
CA ALA A 109 -20.46 -4.85 2.88
C ALA A 109 -19.15 -4.08 3.02
N ARG A 110 -19.11 -3.12 3.95
CA ARG A 110 -17.93 -2.33 4.28
C ARG A 110 -17.58 -2.57 5.74
N ILE A 111 -16.29 -2.74 6.02
CA ILE A 111 -15.74 -2.64 7.36
C ILE A 111 -15.06 -1.27 7.43
N SER A 112 -15.51 -0.41 8.36
CA SER A 112 -14.79 0.85 8.60
C SER A 112 -13.53 0.56 9.38
N TRP A 113 -12.36 0.91 8.83
CA TRP A 113 -11.09 0.76 9.52
C TRP A 113 -11.04 1.53 10.85
N THR A 114 -11.79 2.63 10.99
CA THR A 114 -11.91 3.38 12.25
C THR A 114 -12.58 2.60 13.38
N GLN A 115 -13.28 1.49 13.08
CA GLN A 115 -13.94 0.62 14.05
C GLN A 115 -13.12 -0.64 14.36
N VAL A 116 -12.00 -0.85 13.68
CA VAL A 116 -11.06 -1.93 13.97
C VAL A 116 -10.14 -1.45 15.09
N THR A 117 -10.34 -1.96 16.30
CA THR A 117 -9.41 -1.77 17.43
C THR A 117 -8.17 -2.65 17.24
N GLU A 118 -7.03 -2.29 17.84
CA GLU A 118 -5.76 -3.03 17.68
C GLU A 118 -5.30 -3.09 16.21
N GLN A 119 -5.36 -1.94 15.52
CA GLN A 119 -4.90 -1.87 14.14
C GLN A 119 -3.43 -2.29 14.05
N PRO A 120 -3.08 -3.21 13.14
CA PRO A 120 -1.69 -3.59 12.98
C PRO A 120 -0.89 -2.38 12.49
N ASN A 121 0.21 -2.07 13.16
CA ASN A 121 1.14 -1.06 12.71
C ASN A 121 1.96 -1.57 11.52
N ALA A 122 2.66 -0.66 10.83
CA ALA A 122 3.48 -1.01 9.68
C ALA A 122 4.54 -2.09 10.00
N ALA A 123 4.96 -2.23 11.26
CA ALA A 123 5.87 -3.28 11.68
C ALA A 123 5.24 -4.67 11.65
N GLN A 124 4.02 -4.78 12.17
CA GLN A 124 3.25 -6.03 12.18
C GLN A 124 2.85 -6.47 10.77
N LEU A 125 2.74 -5.54 9.83
CA LEU A 125 2.45 -5.81 8.42
C LEU A 125 3.71 -6.09 7.57
N GLY A 126 4.89 -6.17 8.18
CA GLY A 126 6.16 -6.44 7.48
C GLY A 126 6.74 -5.24 6.72
N GLY A 127 6.18 -4.04 6.92
CA GLY A 127 6.67 -2.79 6.32
C GLY A 127 7.84 -2.14 7.07
N VAL A 128 8.00 -2.40 8.37
CA VAL A 128 9.05 -1.76 9.21
C VAL A 128 9.45 -2.67 10.38
N MET A 129 10.60 -3.36 10.37
CA MET A 129 11.10 -3.93 11.63
C MET A 129 11.86 -2.87 12.43
N THR A 130 11.52 -2.71 13.72
CA THR A 130 12.03 -1.70 14.66
C THR A 130 13.56 -1.63 14.75
N ASN A 131 14.27 -2.68 14.30
CA ASN A 131 15.73 -2.80 14.38
C ASN A 131 16.38 -3.24 13.05
N SER A 132 15.74 -3.02 11.89
CA SER A 132 16.32 -3.47 10.61
C SER A 132 17.45 -2.53 10.15
N PRO A 133 18.68 -3.02 9.88
CA PRO A 133 19.73 -2.22 9.25
C PRO A 133 19.44 -1.88 7.78
N LYS A 134 18.30 -2.32 7.22
CA LYS A 134 17.85 -2.10 5.84
C LYS A 134 16.80 -0.98 5.75
N MET A 135 16.97 0.10 6.50
CA MET A 135 16.02 1.21 6.53
C MET A 135 16.29 2.15 5.36
N THR A 136 15.43 2.07 4.34
CA THR A 136 15.13 3.23 3.53
C THR A 136 14.01 3.98 4.24
N TYR A 137 14.36 5.08 4.92
CA TYR A 137 13.42 6.00 5.55
C TYR A 137 13.00 7.04 4.51
N ILE A 138 11.69 7.19 4.31
CA ILE A 138 11.12 8.16 3.36
C ILE A 138 10.19 9.08 4.12
N ASP A 139 10.39 10.39 4.00
CA ASP A 139 9.51 11.42 4.56
C ASP A 139 9.23 12.53 3.52
N ALA A 140 8.62 13.62 3.96
CA ALA A 140 8.34 14.78 3.10
C ALA A 140 9.61 15.51 2.61
N ASN A 141 10.76 15.27 3.23
CA ASN A 141 12.03 15.92 2.94
C ASN A 141 12.96 15.08 2.06
N GLY A 142 12.80 13.75 2.04
CA GLY A 142 13.55 12.91 1.12
C GLY A 142 13.57 11.41 1.44
N VAL A 143 14.57 10.74 0.85
CA VAL A 143 14.87 9.31 1.00
C VAL A 143 16.23 9.16 1.68
N TYR A 144 16.25 8.52 2.84
CA TYR A 144 17.43 8.29 3.67
C TYR A 144 17.68 6.79 3.75
N THR A 145 18.79 6.33 3.18
CA THR A 145 19.13 4.90 3.14
C THR A 145 20.62 4.73 3.38
N GLY A 146 21.05 3.50 3.66
CA GLY A 146 22.46 3.16 3.79
C GLY A 146 23.15 3.13 2.43
N THR A 147 23.38 1.92 1.90
CA THR A 147 24.03 1.73 0.59
C THR A 147 23.01 1.71 -0.53
N VAL A 148 23.26 2.50 -1.59
CA VAL A 148 22.53 2.40 -2.87
C VAL A 148 23.37 1.61 -3.85
N SER A 149 22.96 0.37 -4.15
CA SER A 149 23.53 -0.43 -5.23
C SER A 149 22.57 -0.38 -6.41
N ALA A 150 22.90 0.41 -7.43
CA ALA A 150 22.05 0.60 -8.60
C ALA A 150 22.90 0.64 -9.88
N ASN A 151 22.36 0.12 -10.99
CA ASN A 151 23.01 0.23 -12.30
C ASN A 151 23.10 1.69 -12.77
N GLN A 152 22.19 2.55 -12.30
CA GLN A 152 22.16 3.96 -12.64
C GLN A 152 21.55 4.76 -11.47
N ILE A 153 22.15 5.90 -11.16
CA ILE A 153 21.61 6.91 -10.25
C ILE A 153 21.41 8.20 -11.05
N ASN A 154 20.16 8.56 -11.34
CA ASN A 154 19.83 9.83 -11.96
C ASN A 154 19.52 10.86 -10.87
N ALA A 155 20.48 11.74 -10.57
CA ALA A 155 20.38 12.73 -9.50
C ALA A 155 20.70 14.14 -10.04
N GLY A 156 20.02 15.16 -9.50
CA GLY A 156 20.30 16.55 -9.87
C GLY A 156 21.62 17.07 -9.31
N LYS A 157 21.89 16.84 -8.02
CA LYS A 157 23.16 17.18 -7.35
C LYS A 157 23.55 16.04 -6.40
N ILE A 158 24.80 15.59 -6.48
CA ILE A 158 25.38 14.65 -5.53
C ILE A 158 26.31 15.45 -4.62
N ARG A 159 25.89 15.68 -3.37
CA ARG A 159 26.77 16.26 -2.35
C ARG A 159 27.40 15.12 -1.57
N SER A 160 28.69 14.93 -1.74
CA SER A 160 29.47 13.92 -1.02
C SER A 160 30.81 14.51 -0.59
N GLN A 161 31.37 13.99 0.50
CA GLN A 161 32.74 14.30 0.89
C GLN A 161 33.75 13.65 -0.06
N TYR A 162 33.42 12.45 -0.57
CA TYR A 162 34.27 11.67 -1.47
C TYR A 162 33.43 11.05 -2.58
N ILE A 163 33.95 11.09 -3.80
CA ILE A 163 33.42 10.36 -4.95
C ILE A 163 34.56 9.48 -5.43
N ASP A 164 34.46 8.19 -5.14
CA ASP A 164 35.40 7.18 -5.60
C ASP A 164 34.82 6.50 -6.84
N VAL A 165 35.50 6.67 -7.97
CA VAL A 165 35.08 6.18 -9.29
C VAL A 165 36.33 5.73 -10.05
N GLU A 166 36.21 4.64 -10.80
CA GLU A 166 37.28 4.19 -11.71
C GLU A 166 37.38 5.12 -12.92
N ASP A 167 36.25 5.42 -13.55
CA ASP A 167 36.14 6.33 -14.68
C ASP A 167 35.14 7.46 -14.38
N LEU A 168 35.55 8.71 -14.62
CA LEU A 168 34.70 9.89 -14.45
C LEU A 168 34.52 10.64 -15.77
N LYS A 169 33.29 10.66 -16.29
CA LYS A 169 32.92 11.51 -17.43
C LYS A 169 32.21 12.77 -16.95
N VAL A 170 32.85 13.92 -17.10
CA VAL A 170 32.29 15.24 -16.77
C VAL A 170 32.65 16.26 -17.84
N ASN A 171 31.77 17.24 -18.06
CA ASN A 171 32.07 18.36 -18.95
C ASN A 171 33.00 19.38 -18.26
N ARG A 172 32.68 19.73 -17.01
CA ARG A 172 33.43 20.72 -16.22
C ARG A 172 33.54 20.31 -14.76
N ILE A 173 34.70 20.58 -14.16
CA ILE A 173 34.95 20.46 -12.73
C ILE A 173 35.03 21.87 -12.15
N TYR A 174 33.99 22.27 -11.42
CA TYR A 174 33.90 23.57 -10.76
C TYR A 174 34.44 23.50 -9.34
N ARG A 175 34.92 24.65 -8.85
CA ARG A 175 35.17 24.85 -7.42
C ARG A 175 33.85 25.22 -6.70
N GLU A 176 33.64 24.66 -5.51
CA GLU A 176 32.38 24.71 -4.74
C GLU A 176 31.84 26.13 -4.44
N TYR A 177 32.68 27.17 -4.40
CA TYR A 177 32.32 28.43 -3.71
C TYR A 177 32.01 29.65 -4.57
N ASN A 178 32.11 29.61 -5.90
CA ASN A 178 31.68 30.75 -6.72
C ASN A 178 31.25 30.31 -8.12
N ASP A 179 29.97 30.51 -8.38
CA ASP A 179 29.35 30.33 -9.68
C ASP A 179 30.15 31.12 -10.73
N SER A 180 30.63 30.41 -11.75
CA SER A 180 31.16 30.96 -13.00
C SER A 180 32.59 31.51 -13.03
N SER A 181 33.34 31.54 -11.92
CA SER A 181 34.66 32.18 -11.98
C SER A 181 35.81 31.24 -12.33
N GLY A 182 35.74 29.92 -12.15
CA GLY A 182 36.79 29.05 -12.66
C GLY A 182 36.49 27.56 -12.62
N TYR A 183 36.96 26.85 -13.64
CA TYR A 183 36.72 25.42 -13.83
C TYR A 183 37.83 24.76 -14.63
N LEU A 184 38.00 23.45 -14.43
CA LEU A 184 38.69 22.60 -15.39
C LEU A 184 37.67 22.08 -16.41
N GLN A 185 38.04 22.08 -17.68
CA GLN A 185 37.26 21.51 -18.76
C GLN A 185 38.14 20.59 -19.60
N LEU A 186 37.56 19.47 -20.01
CA LEU A 186 38.07 18.72 -21.15
C LEU A 186 37.32 19.21 -22.37
N SER A 187 37.99 19.91 -23.28
CA SER A 187 37.36 20.34 -24.52
C SER A 187 37.26 19.14 -25.47
N GLU A 188 36.18 19.05 -26.24
CA GLU A 188 35.99 17.99 -27.24
C GLU A 188 35.93 18.55 -28.66
N VAL A 189 36.03 19.87 -28.88
CA VAL A 189 35.77 20.48 -30.20
C VAL A 189 36.80 21.55 -30.55
N GLY A 190 37.69 21.21 -31.47
CA GLY A 190 38.41 22.18 -32.28
C GLY A 190 37.60 22.67 -33.47
N ALA A 191 38.11 23.68 -34.18
CA ALA A 191 37.56 24.06 -35.47
C ALA A 191 37.54 22.85 -36.43
N ALA A 192 36.43 22.68 -37.16
CA ALA A 192 36.21 21.60 -38.14
C ALA A 192 36.01 20.17 -37.59
N GLY A 193 35.36 20.01 -36.43
CA GLY A 193 34.87 18.69 -35.98
C GLY A 193 35.98 17.72 -35.52
N GLN A 194 37.17 18.26 -35.25
CA GLN A 194 38.25 17.49 -34.64
C GLN A 194 38.05 17.46 -33.12
N SER A 195 38.06 16.25 -32.56
CA SER A 195 37.98 16.06 -31.11
C SER A 195 39.38 16.05 -30.52
N PHE A 196 39.74 17.20 -29.96
CA PHE A 196 41.02 17.47 -29.33
C PHE A 196 40.76 17.38 -27.85
N GLY A 197 41.17 16.29 -27.19
CA GLY A 197 40.97 16.07 -25.76
C GLY A 197 41.81 17.02 -24.90
N ASP A 198 41.54 18.31 -25.03
CA ASP A 198 42.34 19.38 -24.46
C ASP A 198 42.06 19.53 -22.98
N LEU A 199 43.10 19.77 -22.20
CA LEU A 199 42.96 20.14 -20.80
C LEU A 199 42.99 21.66 -20.69
N GLU A 200 41.88 22.25 -20.25
CA GLU A 200 41.74 23.70 -20.14
C GLU A 200 41.43 24.13 -18.70
N LEU A 201 42.16 25.13 -18.22
CA LEU A 201 41.85 25.86 -16.99
C LEU A 201 41.26 27.21 -17.37
N TRP A 202 40.03 27.42 -16.92
CA TRP A 202 39.28 28.65 -17.18
C TRP A 202 39.16 29.47 -15.91
N PHE A 203 39.26 30.79 -16.05
CA PHE A 203 38.92 31.75 -15.00
C PHE A 203 38.23 32.99 -15.59
N SER A 204 37.11 33.43 -15.01
CA SER A 204 36.33 34.60 -15.44
C SER A 204 36.01 34.65 -16.96
N ASN A 205 35.60 33.51 -17.53
CA ASN A 205 35.36 33.32 -18.98
C ASN A 205 36.59 33.52 -19.87
N GLU A 206 37.78 33.51 -19.29
CA GLU A 206 39.05 33.54 -20.01
C GLU A 206 39.78 32.21 -19.80
N ARG A 207 40.45 31.73 -20.85
CA ARG A 207 41.27 30.53 -20.76
C ARG A 207 42.66 30.93 -20.29
N TRP A 208 43.00 30.51 -19.08
CA TRP A 208 44.26 30.90 -18.44
C TRP A 208 45.39 29.94 -18.78
N PHE A 209 45.06 28.65 -18.89
CA PHE A 209 46.02 27.61 -19.24
C PHE A 209 45.35 26.56 -20.11
N ARG A 210 46.11 26.04 -21.07
CA ARG A 210 45.65 24.94 -21.93
C ARG A 210 46.81 24.04 -22.29
N VAL A 211 46.53 22.74 -22.27
CA VAL A 211 47.29 21.74 -23.01
C VAL A 211 46.40 21.28 -24.15
N TYR A 212 46.82 21.52 -25.39
CA TYR A 212 46.04 21.09 -26.55
C TYR A 212 46.90 20.42 -27.60
N ASN A 213 46.30 19.48 -28.33
CA ASN A 213 46.92 18.93 -29.51
C ASN A 213 46.60 19.84 -30.71
N GLY A 214 47.59 20.62 -31.14
CA GLY A 214 47.47 21.35 -32.38
C GLY A 214 47.51 20.42 -33.59
N GLY A 215 47.01 20.90 -34.73
CA GLY A 215 47.12 20.16 -35.99
C GLY A 215 48.56 19.73 -36.29
N GLY A 216 48.73 18.58 -36.94
CA GLY A 216 50.04 18.06 -37.32
C GLY A 216 50.76 17.21 -36.27
N GLY A 217 50.05 16.69 -35.25
CA GLY A 217 50.61 15.74 -34.27
C GLY A 217 51.43 16.39 -33.15
N LYS A 218 51.22 17.69 -32.92
CA LYS A 218 51.97 18.49 -31.93
C LYS A 218 51.09 18.81 -30.73
N VAL A 219 51.68 18.86 -29.55
CA VAL A 219 51.04 19.33 -28.31
C VAL A 219 51.64 20.67 -27.93
N TYR A 220 50.77 21.60 -27.54
CA TYR A 220 51.14 22.95 -27.16
C TYR A 220 50.72 23.20 -25.72
N LEU A 221 51.53 23.97 -25.01
CA LEU A 221 51.18 24.54 -23.72
C LEU A 221 50.98 26.04 -23.89
N ASP A 222 49.78 26.50 -23.56
CA ASP A 222 49.38 27.89 -23.67
C ASP A 222 49.15 28.53 -22.29
N VAL A 223 49.43 29.82 -22.23
CA VAL A 223 48.92 30.73 -21.20
C VAL A 223 48.26 31.90 -21.90
N HIS A 224 47.01 32.23 -21.54
CA HIS A 224 46.21 33.27 -22.20
C HIS A 224 46.25 33.19 -23.75
N ASP A 225 46.00 32.00 -24.28
CA ASP A 225 46.00 31.70 -25.73
C ASP A 225 47.33 31.95 -26.46
N THR A 226 48.43 32.11 -25.71
CA THR A 226 49.77 32.24 -26.26
C THR A 226 50.59 31.00 -25.94
N SER A 227 50.99 30.26 -26.98
CA SER A 227 51.84 29.09 -26.84
C SER A 227 53.27 29.49 -26.47
N PHE A 228 53.81 28.88 -25.43
CA PHE A 228 55.20 29.08 -25.01
C PHE A 228 56.05 27.81 -25.15
N LEU A 229 55.41 26.64 -25.25
CA LEU A 229 56.07 25.36 -25.56
C LEU A 229 55.26 24.59 -26.59
N GLU A 230 55.97 23.91 -27.48
CA GLU A 230 55.43 22.97 -28.45
C GLU A 230 56.25 21.67 -28.41
N SER A 231 55.60 20.52 -28.55
CA SER A 231 56.27 19.23 -28.68
C SER A 231 55.60 18.35 -29.73
N ASP A 232 56.37 17.66 -30.57
CA ASP A 232 55.89 16.63 -31.50
C ASP A 232 56.08 15.20 -30.97
N GLY A 233 56.45 15.08 -29.68
CA GLY A 233 56.80 13.81 -29.03
C GLY A 233 58.25 13.38 -29.21
N THR A 234 59.01 14.02 -30.12
CA THR A 234 60.44 13.78 -30.33
C THR A 234 61.28 15.00 -29.92
N THR A 235 60.81 16.19 -30.29
CA THR A 235 61.45 17.47 -30.00
C THR A 235 60.50 18.35 -29.21
N THR A 236 61.04 19.21 -28.36
CA THR A 236 60.29 20.24 -27.64
C THR A 236 60.93 21.60 -27.94
N THR A 237 60.12 22.51 -28.46
CA THR A 237 60.55 23.84 -28.90
C THR A 237 59.98 24.90 -27.97
N ALA A 238 60.85 25.76 -27.46
CA ALA A 238 60.44 26.97 -26.76
C ALA A 238 59.98 28.01 -27.80
N LEU A 239 58.77 28.54 -27.61
CA LEU A 239 58.18 29.55 -28.45
C LEU A 239 58.24 30.92 -27.77
N GLY A 240 58.41 31.97 -28.57
CA GLY A 240 58.48 33.35 -28.08
C GLY A 240 59.78 33.71 -27.35
N ASN A 241 59.77 34.87 -26.70
CA ASN A 241 60.90 35.36 -25.92
C ASN A 241 60.76 34.94 -24.46
N TRP A 242 61.82 34.35 -23.92
CA TRP A 242 61.87 33.92 -22.53
C TRP A 242 62.74 34.88 -21.74
N GLU A 243 62.11 35.66 -20.85
CA GLU A 243 62.81 36.55 -19.93
C GLU A 243 63.00 35.84 -18.58
N PHE A 244 64.26 35.63 -18.20
CA PHE A 244 64.59 34.98 -16.94
C PHE A 244 65.00 36.02 -15.89
N LYS A 245 64.24 36.11 -14.80
CA LYS A 245 64.61 36.91 -13.63
C LYS A 245 65.39 36.05 -12.65
N GLY A 246 66.73 36.03 -12.77
CA GLY A 246 67.62 35.29 -11.86
C GLY A 246 68.83 34.66 -12.56
N LYS A 247 69.58 33.84 -11.82
CA LYS A 247 70.72 33.08 -12.40
C LYS A 247 70.19 31.84 -13.12
N VAL A 248 70.40 31.78 -14.43
CA VAL A 248 70.13 30.59 -15.26
C VAL A 248 71.43 29.79 -15.41
N THR A 249 71.38 28.48 -15.13
CA THR A 249 72.51 27.56 -15.32
C THR A 249 72.02 26.29 -16.03
N GLY A 250 72.83 25.72 -16.92
CA GLY A 250 72.50 24.46 -17.61
C GLY A 250 71.67 24.61 -18.88
N VAL A 251 71.59 25.82 -19.45
CA VAL A 251 70.97 26.05 -20.77
C VAL A 251 72.06 25.98 -21.84
N THR A 252 71.90 25.06 -22.77
CA THR A 252 72.71 25.00 -24.01
C THR A 252 71.85 25.50 -25.15
N ALA A 253 72.13 26.71 -25.63
CA ALA A 253 71.48 27.22 -26.84
C ALA A 253 72.13 26.58 -28.07
N THR A 254 71.37 25.75 -28.79
CA THR A 254 71.79 25.20 -30.08
C THR A 254 71.08 25.99 -31.17
N PHE A 255 71.84 26.79 -31.91
CA PHE A 255 71.32 27.50 -33.08
C PHE A 255 71.41 26.57 -34.29
N ALA A 256 70.32 26.46 -35.05
CA ALA A 256 70.31 25.78 -36.35
C ALA A 256 70.88 26.68 -37.45
#